data_AF-A0A7S0FN30-F1
#
_entry.id   AF-A0A7S0FN30-F1
#
_cell.length_a   1.000
_cell.length_b   1.000
_cell.length_c   1.000
_cell.angle_alpha   90.00
_cell.angle_beta   90.00
_cell.angle_gamma   90.00
#
_symmetry.space_group_name_H-M   'P 1'
#
loop_
_entity.id
_entity.type
_entity.pdbx_description
1 polymer ?
#
loop_
_entity_poly.entity_id
_entity_poly.type
_entity_poly.pdbx_seq_one_letter_code
_entity_poly.pdbx_strand_id
1 'polypeptide(L)'
;MSALKTLYLIRHAESLENERIGCLQRSLSNIGRLSLPRMSDLRRSVELINVPAQVDSDVSSVGWDQIKQVGDQLRADDFLTKNNVQLVAHSPLLRAQQTSEGMLGCVSATSSTDQ
;
A
#
# COMPACT_ATOMS: atom_id res chain seq x y z
N MET A 1 -5.58 36.05 -1.11
CA MET A 1 -6.34 34.85 -1.54
C MET A 1 -5.39 33.67 -1.52
N SER A 2 -5.67 32.61 -0.74
CA SER A 2 -4.88 31.38 -0.79
C SER A 2 -5.22 30.64 -2.08
N ALA A 3 -4.21 30.24 -2.86
CA ALA A 3 -4.42 29.35 -4.00
C ALA A 3 -4.97 28.00 -3.51
N LEU A 4 -5.92 27.43 -4.26
CA LEU A 4 -6.43 26.08 -4.01
C LEU A 4 -5.32 25.07 -4.30
N LYS A 5 -5.04 24.18 -3.34
CA LYS A 5 -4.07 23.10 -3.49
C LYS A 5 -4.79 21.76 -3.55
N THR A 6 -4.44 20.94 -4.53
CA THR A 6 -4.99 19.59 -4.68
C THR A 6 -4.00 18.58 -4.11
N LEU A 7 -4.50 17.68 -3.26
CA LEU A 7 -3.72 16.58 -2.69
C LEU A 7 -4.30 15.25 -3.18
N TYR A 8 -3.46 14.41 -3.79
CA TYR A 8 -3.83 13.06 -4.19
C TYR A 8 -3.26 12.07 -3.16
N LEU A 9 -4.12 11.22 -2.61
CA LEU A 9 -3.73 10.19 -1.65
C LEU A 9 -3.74 8.82 -2.33
N ILE A 10 -2.60 8.13 -2.29
CA ILE A 10 -2.41 6.81 -2.89
C ILE A 10 -2.06 5.83 -1.79
N ARG A 11 -2.81 4.72 -1.72
CA ARG A 11 -2.45 3.58 -0.86
C ARG A 11 -1.44 2.71 -1.61
N HIS A 12 -0.44 2.18 -0.90
CA HIS A 12 0.49 1.22 -1.47
C HIS A 12 -0.25 -0.02 -2.01
N ALA A 13 0.31 -0.65 -3.03
CA ALA A 13 -0.23 -1.89 -3.59
C ALA A 13 -0.19 -3.04 -2.59
N GLU A 14 -0.85 -4.15 -2.94
CA GLU A 14 -0.82 -5.35 -2.10
C GLU A 14 0.63 -5.80 -1.81
N SER A 15 0.95 -6.04 -0.54
CA SER A 15 2.23 -6.61 -0.12
C SER A 15 2.08 -8.11 0.16
N LEU A 16 3.20 -8.83 0.15
CA LEU A 16 3.23 -10.26 0.51
C LEU A 16 2.65 -10.52 1.92
N GLU A 17 2.78 -9.56 2.83
CA GLU A 17 2.20 -9.66 4.16
C GLU A 17 0.68 -9.49 4.16
N ASN A 18 0.15 -8.50 3.42
CA ASN A 18 -1.29 -8.31 3.26
C ASN A 18 -1.94 -9.54 2.63
N GLU A 19 -1.27 -10.14 1.64
CA GLU A 19 -1.70 -11.38 1.01
C GLU A 19 -1.76 -12.53 2.04
N ARG A 20 -0.70 -12.70 2.85
CA ARG A 20 -0.61 -13.74 3.89
C ARG A 20 -1.68 -13.59 4.97
N ILE A 21 -1.91 -12.37 5.47
CA ILE A 21 -2.97 -12.08 6.45
C ILE A 21 -4.35 -12.34 5.83
N GLY A 22 -4.57 -11.90 4.59
CA GLY A 22 -5.80 -12.16 3.87
C GLY A 22 -6.06 -13.66 3.69
N CYS A 23 -5.04 -14.43 3.33
CA CYS A 23 -5.11 -15.90 3.24
C CYS A 23 -5.42 -16.56 4.59
N LEU A 24 -4.78 -16.11 5.67
CA LEU A 24 -5.03 -16.60 7.03
C LEU A 24 -6.47 -16.33 7.45
N GLN A 25 -6.95 -15.10 7.26
CA GLN A 25 -8.33 -14.71 7.58
C GLN A 25 -9.35 -15.50 6.78
N ARG A 26 -9.15 -15.65 5.47
CA ARG A 26 -10.04 -16.46 4.60
C ARG A 26 -10.06 -17.92 5.04
N SER A 27 -8.92 -18.49 5.40
CA SER A 27 -8.81 -19.86 5.88
C SER A 27 -9.53 -20.05 7.22
N LEU A 28 -9.36 -19.12 8.16
CA LEU A 28 -10.05 -19.12 9.45
C LEU A 28 -11.57 -18.91 9.30
N SER A 29 -12.00 -18.05 8.37
CA SER A 29 -13.43 -17.83 8.10
C SER A 29 -14.11 -19.06 7.48
N ASN A 30 -13.36 -19.86 6.71
CA ASN A 30 -13.87 -21.09 6.13
C ASN A 30 -13.93 -22.24 7.16
N ILE A 31 -13.02 -22.26 8.14
CA ILE A 31 -13.01 -23.23 9.25
C ILE A 31 -14.11 -22.91 10.29
N GLY A 32 -14.48 -21.64 10.45
CA GLY A 32 -15.55 -21.19 11.37
C GLY A 32 -16.97 -21.67 11.04
N ARG A 33 -17.18 -22.39 9.92
CA ARG A 33 -18.48 -22.95 9.53
C ARG A 33 -18.94 -24.17 10.35
N LEU A 34 -18.18 -24.62 11.36
CA LEU A 34 -18.62 -25.67 12.29
C LEU A 34 -18.45 -25.39 13.80
N SER A 35 -17.98 -24.21 14.23
CA SER A 35 -18.14 -23.73 15.63
C SER A 35 -17.69 -22.27 15.80
N LEU A 36 -18.46 -21.47 16.54
CA LEU A 36 -18.24 -20.02 16.69
C LEU A 36 -17.04 -19.69 17.61
N PRO A 37 -16.13 -18.79 17.19
CA PRO A 37 -15.08 -18.27 18.05
C PRO A 37 -15.64 -17.32 19.13
N ARG A 38 -15.03 -17.35 20.32
CA ARG A 38 -15.43 -16.50 21.46
C ARG A 38 -15.04 -15.04 21.21
N MET A 39 -15.89 -14.11 21.64
CA MET A 39 -15.74 -12.67 21.38
C MET A 39 -14.44 -12.05 21.93
N SER A 40 -13.83 -12.66 22.96
CA SER A 40 -12.52 -12.26 23.50
C SER A 40 -11.36 -12.58 22.55
N ASP A 41 -11.50 -13.60 21.71
CA ASP A 41 -10.43 -14.06 20.81
C ASP A 41 -10.42 -13.27 19.50
N LEU A 42 -11.60 -12.78 19.06
CA LEU A 42 -11.71 -11.85 17.93
C LEU A 42 -11.12 -10.47 18.25
N ARG A 43 -11.28 -9.97 19.47
CA ARG A 43 -10.75 -8.66 19.87
C ARG A 43 -9.22 -8.64 19.90
N ARG A 44 -8.59 -9.70 20.41
CA ARG A 44 -7.12 -9.89 20.33
C ARG A 44 -6.62 -10.11 18.89
N SER A 45 -7.42 -10.74 18.03
CA SER A 45 -7.09 -10.91 16.60
C SER A 45 -7.14 -9.59 15.83
N VAL A 46 -8.07 -8.69 16.18
CA VAL A 46 -8.19 -7.33 15.62
C VAL A 46 -7.11 -6.39 16.16
N GLU A 47 -6.68 -6.57 17.42
CA GLU A 47 -5.54 -5.83 17.99
C GLU A 47 -4.18 -6.30 17.44
N LEU A 48 -4.02 -7.56 17.05
CA LEU A 48 -2.82 -8.09 16.39
C LEU A 48 -2.69 -7.71 14.90
N ILE A 49 -3.80 -7.43 14.22
CA ILE A 49 -3.80 -6.79 12.88
C ILE A 49 -3.35 -5.32 12.98
N ASN A 50 -3.37 -4.76 14.19
CA ASN A 50 -3.07 -3.35 14.46
C ASN A 50 -1.61 -3.07 14.85
N VAL A 51 -0.66 -4.02 14.75
CA VAL A 51 0.75 -3.78 15.13
C VAL A 51 1.85 -4.22 14.13
N PRO A 52 1.64 -4.93 13.00
CA PRO A 52 2.73 -5.17 12.04
C PRO A 52 2.62 -4.35 10.74
N ALA A 53 1.84 -3.26 10.71
CA ALA A 53 1.92 -2.29 9.60
C ALA A 53 3.33 -1.69 9.40
N GLN A 54 4.28 -2.00 10.31
CA GLN A 54 5.69 -1.66 10.27
C GLN A 54 6.62 -2.76 9.72
N VAL A 55 6.13 -3.95 9.34
CA VAL A 55 7.00 -4.91 8.66
C VAL A 55 7.22 -4.40 7.25
N ASP A 56 8.48 -4.14 6.92
CA ASP A 56 8.89 -3.69 5.61
C ASP A 56 8.85 -4.87 4.63
N SER A 57 7.65 -5.14 4.10
CA SER A 57 7.41 -6.21 3.14
C SER A 57 7.33 -5.68 1.71
N ASP A 58 7.89 -6.45 0.78
CA ASP A 58 7.77 -6.18 -0.66
C ASP A 58 6.32 -6.25 -1.14
N VAL A 59 6.07 -5.54 -2.24
CA VAL A 59 4.85 -5.68 -3.04
C VAL A 59 4.73 -7.13 -3.57
N SER A 60 3.54 -7.72 -3.45
CA SER A 60 3.25 -9.07 -3.97
C SER A 60 3.26 -9.07 -5.51
N SER A 61 3.28 -10.24 -6.15
CA SER A 61 3.16 -10.31 -7.61
C SER A 61 1.85 -9.68 -8.10
N VAL A 62 0.76 -9.89 -7.36
CA VAL A 62 -0.54 -9.26 -7.63
C VAL A 62 -0.47 -7.74 -7.45
N GLY A 63 0.24 -7.27 -6.42
CA GLY A 63 0.47 -5.85 -6.22
C GLY A 63 1.30 -5.22 -7.34
N TRP A 64 2.25 -5.94 -7.94
CA TRP A 64 2.98 -5.47 -9.12
C TRP A 64 2.08 -5.34 -10.34
N ASP A 65 1.14 -6.26 -10.54
CA ASP A 65 0.14 -6.15 -11.61
C ASP A 65 -0.76 -4.93 -11.40
N GLN A 66 -1.16 -4.64 -10.16
CA GLN A 66 -1.91 -3.43 -9.81
C GLN A 66 -1.11 -2.15 -10.13
N ILE A 67 0.16 -2.10 -9.70
CA ILE A 67 1.09 -0.99 -9.97
C ILE A 67 1.20 -0.75 -11.47
N LYS A 68 1.41 -1.83 -12.24
CA LYS A 68 1.57 -1.75 -13.68
C LYS A 68 0.30 -1.22 -14.34
N GLN A 69 -0.86 -1.78 -14.02
CA GLN A 69 -2.14 -1.38 -14.60
C GLN A 69 -2.43 0.10 -14.35
N VAL A 70 -2.30 0.57 -13.10
CA VAL A 70 -2.57 1.97 -12.77
C VAL A 70 -1.48 2.88 -13.34
N GLY A 71 -0.22 2.46 -13.28
CA GLY A 71 0.90 3.20 -13.86
C GLY A 71 0.75 3.41 -15.37
N ASP A 72 0.32 2.39 -16.12
CA ASP A 72 0.04 2.50 -17.55
C ASP A 72 -1.08 3.51 -17.82
N GLN A 73 -2.13 3.51 -17.00
CA GLN A 73 -3.23 4.47 -17.11
C GLN A 73 -2.80 5.91 -16.81
N LEU A 74 -1.99 6.11 -15.76
CA LEU A 74 -1.47 7.43 -15.39
C LEU A 74 -0.51 7.99 -16.43
N ARG A 75 0.31 7.14 -17.05
CA ARG A 75 1.18 7.52 -18.17
C ARG A 75 0.38 7.88 -19.41
N ALA A 76 -0.63 7.08 -19.74
CA ALA A 76 -1.50 7.35 -20.89
C ALA A 76 -2.28 8.66 -20.76
N ASP A 77 -2.63 9.09 -19.53
CA ASP A 77 -3.29 10.37 -19.26
C ASP A 77 -2.33 11.55 -19.06
N ASP A 78 -1.00 11.32 -19.16
CA ASP A 78 0.05 12.29 -18.81
C ASP A 78 -0.25 12.99 -17.45
N PHE A 79 -0.65 12.17 -16.46
CA PHE A 79 -1.32 12.63 -15.26
C PHE A 79 -0.52 13.68 -14.48
N LEU A 80 0.79 13.48 -14.34
CA LEU A 80 1.67 14.38 -13.58
C LEU A 80 1.71 15.78 -14.22
N THR A 81 1.89 15.84 -15.54
CA THR A 81 1.94 17.09 -16.31
C THR A 81 0.57 17.76 -16.32
N LYS A 82 -0.48 17.00 -16.64
CA LYS A 82 -1.86 17.46 -16.77
C LYS A 82 -2.40 18.07 -15.46
N ASN A 83 -2.02 17.51 -14.32
CA ASN A 83 -2.44 17.99 -13.00
C ASN A 83 -1.41 18.91 -12.33
N ASN A 84 -0.33 19.27 -13.03
CA ASN A 84 0.78 20.10 -12.50
C ASN A 84 1.27 19.59 -11.13
N VAL A 85 1.55 18.29 -11.04
CA VAL A 85 2.02 17.68 -9.79
C VAL A 85 3.44 18.16 -9.50
N GLN A 86 3.58 18.93 -8.42
CA GLN A 86 4.86 19.54 -8.04
C GLN A 86 5.66 18.69 -7.05
N LEU A 87 4.99 17.80 -6.32
CA LEU A 87 5.60 17.00 -5.27
C LEU A 87 4.92 15.63 -5.19
N VAL A 88 5.75 14.59 -5.13
CA VAL A 88 5.36 13.25 -4.77
C VAL A 88 6.12 12.90 -3.50
N ALA A 89 5.40 12.45 -2.47
CA ALA A 89 5.98 11.98 -1.22
C ALA A 89 5.37 10.61 -0.89
N HIS A 90 6.19 9.72 -0.33
CA HIS A 90 5.74 8.40 0.09
C HIS A 90 6.23 8.08 1.50
N SER A 91 5.60 7.09 2.11
CA SER A 91 6.06 6.48 3.37
C SER A 91 7.45 5.86 3.17
N PRO A 92 8.32 5.83 4.20
CA PRO A 92 9.65 5.23 4.10
C PRO A 92 9.64 3.70 3.89
N LEU A 93 8.47 3.06 3.92
CA LEU A 93 8.33 1.62 3.72
C LEU A 93 8.52 1.26 2.24
N LEU A 94 9.24 0.17 1.99
CA LEU A 94 9.64 -0.33 0.68
C LEU A 94 8.45 -0.53 -0.25
N ARG A 95 7.33 -1.08 0.24
CA ARG A 95 6.10 -1.20 -0.56
C ARG A 95 5.53 0.13 -1.05
N ALA A 96 5.67 1.19 -0.27
CA ALA A 96 5.20 2.52 -0.66
C ALA A 96 6.15 3.15 -1.68
N GLN A 97 7.46 2.93 -1.52
CA GLN A 97 8.46 3.29 -2.52
C GLN A 97 8.21 2.55 -3.84
N GLN A 98 8.13 1.23 -3.83
CA GLN A 98 7.88 0.39 -5.02
C GLN A 98 6.57 0.78 -5.74
N THR A 99 5.51 1.06 -4.97
CA THR A 99 4.24 1.54 -5.54
C THR A 99 4.43 2.91 -6.21
N SER A 100 5.06 3.86 -5.52
CA SER A 100 5.30 5.21 -6.03
C SER A 100 6.17 5.19 -7.30
N GLU A 101 7.27 4.45 -7.26
CA GLU A 101 8.20 4.31 -8.39
C GLU A 101 7.54 3.64 -9.58
N GLY A 102 6.85 2.51 -9.39
CA GLY A 102 6.24 1.78 -10.49
C GLY A 102 5.03 2.50 -11.12
N MET A 103 4.27 3.26 -10.32
CA MET A 103 3.11 4.00 -10.82
C MET A 103 3.48 5.35 -11.44
N LEU A 104 4.36 6.12 -10.78
CA LEU A 104 4.61 7.52 -11.13
C LEU A 104 5.98 7.74 -11.77
N GLY A 105 6.87 6.74 -11.77
CA GLY A 105 8.24 6.88 -12.27
C GLY A 105 9.11 7.83 -11.43
N CYS A 106 8.61 8.27 -10.27
CA CYS A 106 9.33 9.16 -9.38
C CYS A 106 10.24 8.32 -8.47
N VAL A 107 11.52 8.25 -8.82
CA VAL A 107 12.55 7.78 -7.88
C VAL A 107 12.69 8.87 -6.83
N SER A 108 12.28 8.58 -5.58
CA SER A 108 12.62 9.48 -4.49
C SER A 108 14.13 9.59 -4.42
N ALA A 109 14.65 10.81 -4.41
CA ALA A 109 16.00 11.04 -3.95
C ALA A 109 16.04 10.62 -2.48
N THR A 110 16.41 9.36 -2.22
CA THR A 110 16.83 8.93 -0.88
C THR A 110 17.91 9.91 -0.47
N SER A 111 17.57 10.78 0.48
CA SER A 111 18.52 11.62 1.17
C SER A 111 19.57 10.70 1.77
N SER A 112 20.71 10.62 1.10
CA SER A 112 21.97 10.15 1.64
C SER A 112 22.34 11.06 2.80
N THR A 113 21.90 10.71 4.00
CA THR A 113 22.40 11.24 5.25
C THR A 113 22.91 10.05 6.05
N ASP A 114 24.22 9.89 6.07
CA ASP A 114 25.02 9.57 7.26
C ASP A 114 26.51 9.60 6.85
N GLN A 115 27.14 10.76 7.03
CA GLN A 115 28.56 10.88 7.38
C GLN A 115 28.64 11.27 8.85
#